data_AF-A0A527VB74-F1
#
_entry.id   AF-A0A527VB74-F1
#
_cell.length_a   1.000
_cell.length_b   1.000
_cell.length_c   1.000
_cell.angle_alpha   90.00
_cell.angle_beta   90.00
_cell.angle_gamma   90.00
#
_symmetry.space_group_name_H-M   'P 1'
#
loop_
_entity.id
_entity.type
_entity.pdbx_description
1 polymer ?
#
loop_
_entity_poly.entity_id
_entity_poly.type
_entity_poly.pdbx_seq_one_letter_code
_entity_poly.pdbx_strand_id
1 'polypeptide(L)'
;MSGRTTHSIAHFEAPFMIGGLDGQLPAGDYDIDHDEELVDGISWLAWRRVATFIHLPARTVKSQTSRLVAIDFAELETALRRDQENAA
;
A
#
# COMPACT_ATOMS: atom_id res chain seq x y z
N MET A 1 -11.07 6.05 20.72
CA MET A 1 -10.13 5.96 19.58
C MET A 1 -10.75 4.98 18.60
N SER A 2 -11.35 5.48 17.53
CA SER A 2 -11.98 4.66 16.49
C SER A 2 -11.07 4.68 15.27
N GLY A 3 -10.05 3.81 15.27
CA GLY A 3 -9.23 3.55 14.10
C GLY A 3 -9.74 2.30 13.39
N ARG A 4 -9.73 2.30 12.06
CA ARG A 4 -10.01 1.13 11.22
C ARG A 4 -8.86 0.94 10.27
N THR A 5 -8.29 -0.26 10.28
CA THR A 5 -7.30 -0.67 9.29
C THR A 5 -8.00 -1.44 8.18
N THR A 6 -7.87 -0.99 6.94
CA THR A 6 -8.47 -1.61 5.75
C THR A 6 -7.37 -2.26 4.91
N HIS A 7 -7.47 -3.56 4.68
CA HIS A 7 -6.51 -4.30 3.87
C HIS A 7 -6.91 -4.24 2.40
N SER A 8 -5.94 -4.11 1.51
CA SER A 8 -6.12 -4.17 0.05
C SER A 8 -4.91 -4.84 -0.60
N ILE A 9 -5.07 -5.31 -1.83
CA ILE A 9 -4.01 -5.99 -2.57
C ILE A 9 -3.63 -5.11 -3.76
N ALA A 10 -2.35 -4.78 -3.87
CA ALA A 10 -1.78 -4.09 -5.01
C ALA A 10 -1.07 -5.11 -5.91
N HIS A 11 -1.53 -5.22 -7.15
CA HIS A 11 -0.92 -6.07 -8.16
C HIS A 11 0.04 -5.24 -9.02
N PHE A 12 1.27 -5.73 -9.18
CA PHE A 12 2.27 -5.13 -10.06
C PHE A 12 2.74 -6.16 -11.09
N GLU A 13 2.62 -5.84 -12.36
CA GLU A 13 3.07 -6.69 -13.48
C GLU A 13 4.56 -6.50 -13.79
N ALA A 14 5.12 -5.33 -13.45
CA ALA A 14 6.51 -4.97 -13.63
C ALA A 14 7.18 -4.62 -12.29
N PRO A 15 8.52 -4.78 -12.20
CA PRO A 15 9.24 -4.39 -11.00
C PRO A 15 9.22 -2.86 -10.82
N PHE A 16 8.79 -2.40 -9.65
CA PHE A 16 8.50 -0.98 -9.36
C PHE A 16 9.34 -0.43 -8.21
N MET A 17 9.35 0.89 -8.07
CA MET A 17 10.00 1.60 -6.96
C MET A 17 8.98 2.51 -6.29
N ILE A 18 9.03 2.57 -4.96
CA ILE A 18 8.14 3.41 -4.15
C ILE A 18 8.96 3.98 -2.98
N GLY A 19 8.75 5.25 -2.65
CA GLY A 19 9.38 5.85 -1.47
C GLY A 19 9.00 5.11 -0.19
N GLY A 20 9.95 5.07 0.76
CA GLY A 20 9.87 4.24 1.96
C GLY A 20 10.58 2.89 1.83
N LEU A 21 10.92 2.46 0.61
CA LEU A 21 11.74 1.29 0.36
C LEU A 21 13.05 1.63 -0.35
N ASP A 22 14.16 1.16 0.23
CA ASP A 22 15.47 1.17 -0.41
C ASP A 22 15.58 0.04 -1.43
N GLY A 23 15.03 0.25 -2.62
CA GLY A 23 15.26 -0.61 -3.77
C GLY A 23 14.05 -0.81 -4.69
N GLN A 24 14.31 -1.47 -5.82
CA GLN A 24 13.28 -1.90 -6.75
C GLN A 24 12.65 -3.21 -6.23
N LEU A 25 11.33 -3.20 -6.07
CA LEU A 25 10.55 -4.37 -5.73
C LEU A 25 10.25 -5.20 -6.98
N PRO A 26 10.25 -6.53 -6.88
CA PRO A 26 9.83 -7.39 -7.98
C PRO A 26 8.34 -7.23 -8.29
N ALA A 27 7.93 -7.54 -9.52
CA ALA A 27 6.52 -7.69 -9.88
C ALA A 27 5.85 -8.76 -9.00
N GLY A 28 4.59 -8.56 -8.64
CA GLY A 28 3.80 -9.50 -7.86
C GLY A 28 2.66 -8.85 -7.09
N ASP A 29 1.95 -9.67 -6.31
CA ASP A 29 0.87 -9.23 -5.42
C ASP A 29 1.43 -8.80 -4.06
N TYR A 30 1.12 -7.58 -3.65
CA TYR A 30 1.52 -7.01 -2.37
C TYR A 30 0.28 -6.72 -1.51
N ASP A 31 0.33 -7.11 -0.25
CA ASP A 31 -0.68 -6.71 0.73
C ASP A 31 -0.39 -5.29 1.22
N ILE A 32 -1.43 -4.46 1.23
CA ILE A 32 -1.40 -3.06 1.61
C ILE A 32 -2.40 -2.81 2.73
N ASP A 33 -1.92 -2.33 3.86
CA ASP A 33 -2.75 -1.95 5.00
C ASP A 33 -2.93 -0.44 5.02
N HIS A 34 -4.19 0.00 5.00
CA HIS A 34 -4.56 1.41 5.06
C HIS A 34 -5.11 1.70 6.43
N ASP A 35 -4.43 2.54 7.20
CA ASP A 35 -4.95 2.98 8.48
C ASP A 35 -5.86 4.19 8.27
N GLU A 36 -7.09 4.09 8.74
CA GLU A 36 -8.13 5.11 8.64
C GLU A 36 -8.55 5.53 10.05
N GLU A 37 -8.58 6.83 10.29
CA GLU A 37 -9.10 7.41 11.52
C GLU A 37 -10.50 7.97 11.27
N LEU A 38 -11.39 7.75 12.24
CA LEU A 38 -12.69 8.38 12.24
C LEU A 38 -12.52 9.88 12.50
N VAL A 39 -12.85 10.67 11.49
CA VAL A 39 -12.99 12.11 11.62
C VAL A 39 -14.43 12.39 12.00
N ASP A 40 -14.67 12.52 13.31
CA ASP A 40 -15.95 12.95 13.85
C ASP A 40 -16.07 14.48 13.75
N GLY A 41 -16.75 14.93 12.69
CA GLY A 41 -17.23 16.30 12.58
C GLY A 41 -18.66 16.42 13.12
N ILE A 42 -19.07 17.62 13.54
CA ILE A 42 -20.41 17.92 14.08
C ILE A 42 -21.56 17.53 13.11
N SER A 43 -21.25 17.24 11.84
CA SER A 43 -22.24 16.94 10.80
C SER A 43 -21.97 15.69 9.95
N TRP A 44 -20.79 15.06 10.02
CA TRP A 44 -20.48 13.85 9.24
C TRP A 44 -19.50 12.92 9.94
N LEU A 45 -19.78 11.63 9.85
CA LEU A 45 -18.82 10.55 10.06
C LEU A 45 -18.06 10.35 8.75
N ALA A 46 -16.77 10.70 8.72
CA ALA A 46 -15.90 10.41 7.59
C ALA A 46 -14.67 9.62 8.06
N TRP A 47 -14.21 8.70 7.22
CA TRP A 47 -12.95 7.98 7.45
C TRP A 47 -11.86 8.68 6.67
N ARG A 48 -10.84 9.19 7.37
CA ARG A 48 -9.66 9.76 6.72
C ARG A 48 -8.53 8.75 6.83
N ARG A 49 -7.94 8.42 5.69
CA ARG A 49 -6.69 7.65 5.67
C ARG A 49 -5.57 8.47 6.28
N VAL A 50 -4.91 7.90 7.28
CA VAL A 50 -3.81 8.52 8.03
C VAL A 50 -2.46 7.88 7.74
N ALA A 51 -2.44 6.61 7.35
CA ALA A 51 -1.21 5.91 6.97
C ALA A 51 -1.47 4.81 5.94
N THR A 52 -0.42 4.40 5.23
CA THR A 52 -0.45 3.25 4.32
C THR A 52 0.82 2.43 4.52
N PHE A 53 0.67 1.13 4.57
CA PHE A 53 1.74 0.18 4.83
C PHE A 53 1.73 -0.91 3.77
N ILE A 54 2.92 -1.35 3.36
CA ILE A 54 3.11 -2.47 2.43
C ILE A 54 3.74 -3.65 3.14
N HIS A 55 3.24 -4.84 2.85
CA HIS A 55 3.78 -6.12 3.31
C HIS A 55 4.80 -6.63 2.30
N LEU A 56 6.02 -6.85 2.78
CA LEU A 56 7.10 -7.45 2.02
C LEU A 56 7.49 -8.80 2.61
N PRO A 57 7.97 -9.75 1.81
CA PRO A 57 7.96 -9.70 0.35
C PRO A 57 6.54 -9.89 -0.21
N ALA A 58 6.41 -9.81 -1.54
CA ALA A 58 5.15 -10.09 -2.23
C ALA A 58 4.54 -11.42 -1.74
N ARG A 59 3.21 -11.49 -1.71
CA ARG A 59 2.43 -12.66 -1.29
C ARG A 59 2.84 -13.94 -2.03
N THR A 60 3.28 -13.80 -3.28
CA THR A 60 3.76 -14.93 -4.11
C THR A 60 5.13 -15.48 -3.66
N VAL A 61 5.93 -14.67 -2.96
CA VAL A 61 7.27 -15.06 -2.49
C VAL A 61 7.16 -15.71 -1.11
N LYS A 62 7.45 -17.01 -1.04
CA LYS A 62 7.53 -17.74 0.24
C LYS A 62 8.79 -17.32 0.99
N SER A 63 8.68 -16.30 1.84
CA SER A 63 9.73 -15.90 2.77
C SER A 63 9.27 -16.01 4.21
N GLN A 64 10.17 -16.41 5.11
CA GLN A 64 9.87 -16.50 6.55
C GLN A 64 9.85 -15.12 7.23
N THR A 65 10.34 -14.08 6.55
CA THR A 65 10.40 -12.73 7.10
C THR A 65 9.40 -11.86 6.35
N SER A 66 8.27 -11.58 6.98
CA SER A 66 7.40 -10.50 6.56
C SER A 66 7.87 -9.18 7.18
N ARG A 67 7.91 -8.11 6.40
CA ARG A 67 8.24 -6.76 6.85
C ARG A 67 7.11 -5.83 6.47
N LEU A 68 6.65 -5.07 7.46
CA LEU A 68 5.76 -3.94 7.29
C LEU A 68 6.60 -2.69 6.99
N VAL A 69 6.31 -2.00 5.90
CA VAL A 69 6.99 -0.73 5.57
C VAL A 69 5.94 0.35 5.36
N ALA A 70 6.11 1.51 6.01
CA ALA A 70 5.26 2.67 5.79
C ALA A 70 5.59 3.30 4.43
N ILE A 71 4.56 3.54 3.62
CA ILE A 71 4.68 4.09 2.28
C ILE A 71 3.67 5.22 2.09
N ASP A 72 3.98 6.15 1.20
CA ASP A 72 3.05 7.19 0.78
C ASP A 72 2.02 6.64 -0.22
N PHE A 73 0.73 6.82 0.09
CA PHE A 73 -0.36 6.37 -0.78
C PHE A 73 -0.29 7.00 -2.18
N ALA A 74 0.10 8.28 -2.28
CA ALA A 74 0.25 8.97 -3.55
C ALA A 74 1.37 8.35 -4.42
N GLU A 75 2.45 7.88 -3.78
CA GLU A 75 3.51 7.17 -4.48
C GLU A 75 3.06 5.77 -4.91
N LEU A 76 2.28 5.07 -4.08
CA LEU A 76 1.67 3.78 -4.43
C LEU A 76 0.79 3.89 -5.67
N GLU A 77 -0.12 4.88 -5.71
CA GLU A 77 -0.98 5.13 -6.86
C GLU A 77 -0.17 5.48 -8.12
N THR A 78 0.90 6.27 -7.95
CA THR A 78 1.78 6.63 -9.07
C THR A 78 2.54 5.43 -9.60
N ALA A 79 3.03 4.55 -8.72
CA ALA A 79 3.70 3.32 -9.08
C ALA A 79 2.75 2.36 -9.82
N LEU A 80 1.52 2.17 -9.30
CA LEU A 80 0.50 1.34 -9.93
C LEU A 80 0.08 1.86 -11.31
N ARG A 81 -0.07 3.18 -11.45
CA ARG A 81 -0.40 3.78 -12.75
C ARG A 81 0.70 3.53 -13.78
N ARG A 82 1.96 3.75 -13.39
CA ARG A 82 3.12 3.49 -14.25
C ARG A 82 3.24 2.02 -14.63
N ASP A 83 2.93 1.13 -13.70
CA ASP A 83 2.92 -0.31 -13.94
C ASP A 83 1.88 -0.70 -15.00
N GLN A 84 0.65 -0.19 -14.86
CA GLN A 84 -0.41 -0.37 -15.85
C GLN A 84 -0.05 0.22 -17.22
N GLU A 85 0.63 1.37 -17.25
CA GLU A 85 1.10 1.98 -18.50
C GLU A 85 2.23 1.18 -19.16
N ASN A 86 3.08 0.52 -18.38
CA ASN A 86 4.16 -0.33 -18.90
C ASN A 86 3.69 -1.74 -19.29
N ALA A 87 2.57 -2.20 -18.74
CA ALA A 87 1.95 -3.50 -19.05
C ALA A 87 1.13 -3.49 -20.36
N ALA A 88 0.76 -2.30 -20.87
CA ALA A 88 -0.02 -2.11 -22.10
C ALA A 88 0.85 -2.10 -23.37
#